data_AF-E4RZU6-F1
#
_entry.id   AF-E4RZU6-F1
#
_cell.length_a   1.000
_cell.length_b   1.000
_cell.length_c   1.000
_cell.angle_alpha   90.00
_cell.angle_beta   90.00
_cell.angle_gamma   90.00
#
_symmetry.space_group_name_H-M   'P 1'
#
loop_
_entity.id
_entity.type
_entity.pdbx_description
1 polymer ?
#
loop_
_entity_poly.entity_id
_entity_poly.type
_entity_poly.pdbx_seq_one_letter_code
_entity_poly.pdbx_strand_id
1 'polypeptide(L)'
;MNALLTILSLIGFLIFFVYAYLDISRKRAIFQMQRLVDNFEFYLINQRGINKDEIFQLLTTMKRISANPESLDIQILIMSKKVAEVEGNLSRDLILVDKAINGLNDDLLKIYNDFNTEADRIIGMSLLKPDFIFFILPLLFSAFFKYGTETVAKAIKEYKFLLSNDEAVIYSGLRSVC
;
A
#
# COMPACT_ATOMS: atom_id res chain seq x y z
N MET A 1 23.43 -13.21 34.70
CA MET A 1 23.94 -13.14 33.31
C MET A 1 23.16 -14.07 32.37
N ASN A 2 22.96 -15.34 32.71
CA ASN A 2 22.21 -16.29 31.86
C ASN A 2 20.74 -15.92 31.63
N ALA A 3 19.99 -15.50 32.65
CA ALA A 3 18.57 -15.14 32.47
C ALA A 3 18.36 -13.95 31.51
N LEU A 4 19.21 -12.93 31.58
CA LEU A 4 19.16 -11.78 30.67
C LEU A 4 19.44 -12.21 29.22
N LEU A 5 20.46 -13.05 29.02
CA LEU A 5 20.83 -13.60 27.71
C LEU A 5 19.72 -14.47 27.12
N THR A 6 19.05 -15.28 27.94
CA THR A 6 17.90 -16.10 27.54
C THR A 6 16.68 -15.25 27.16
N ILE A 7 16.41 -14.16 27.89
CA ILE A 7 15.33 -13.24 27.55
C ILE A 7 15.62 -12.51 26.24
N LEU A 8 16.85 -12.02 26.05
CA LEU A 8 17.26 -11.36 24.81
C LEU A 8 17.22 -12.32 23.60
N SER A 9 17.63 -13.58 23.78
CA SER A 9 17.56 -14.58 22.71
C SER A 9 16.11 -14.94 22.37
N LEU A 10 15.22 -15.03 23.37
CA LEU A 10 13.80 -15.27 23.14
C LEU A 10 13.14 -14.10 22.38
N ILE A 11 13.47 -12.86 22.74
CA ILE A 11 12.99 -11.66 22.02
C ILE A 11 13.49 -11.67 20.57
N GLY A 12 14.79 -11.95 20.36
CA GLY A 12 15.36 -12.05 19.02
C GLY A 12 14.69 -13.13 18.17
N PHE A 13 14.42 -14.30 18.76
CA PHE A 13 13.71 -15.39 18.10
C PHE A 13 12.26 -14.99 17.72
N LEU A 14 11.56 -14.30 18.62
CA LEU A 14 10.20 -13.83 18.36
C LEU A 14 10.16 -12.79 17.24
N ILE A 15 11.09 -11.84 17.23
CA ILE A 15 11.24 -10.84 16.16
C ILE A 15 11.52 -11.54 14.83
N PHE A 16 12.44 -12.51 14.81
CA PHE A 16 12.75 -13.28 13.60
C PHE A 16 11.51 -14.02 13.08
N PHE A 17 10.75 -14.67 13.96
CA PHE A 17 9.57 -15.42 13.56
C PHE A 17 8.47 -14.51 12.97
N VAL A 18 8.23 -13.36 13.59
CA VAL A 18 7.30 -12.35 13.06
C VAL A 18 7.78 -11.84 11.70
N TYR A 19 9.07 -11.55 11.55
CA TYR A 19 9.62 -11.09 10.29
C TYR A 19 9.48 -12.12 9.17
N ALA A 20 9.83 -13.38 9.44
CA ALA A 20 9.68 -14.47 8.49
C ALA A 20 8.20 -14.69 8.10
N TYR A 21 7.28 -14.60 9.07
CA TYR A 21 5.85 -14.69 8.80
C TYR A 21 5.35 -13.55 7.89
N LEU A 22 5.80 -12.32 8.13
CA LEU A 22 5.44 -11.16 7.32
C LEU A 22 5.99 -11.28 5.90
N ASP A 23 7.24 -11.73 5.72
CA ASP A 23 7.85 -11.93 4.41
C ASP A 23 7.08 -12.98 3.57
N ILE A 24 6.74 -14.12 4.17
CA ILE A 24 5.94 -15.16 3.52
C ILE A 24 4.54 -14.64 3.16
N SER A 25 3.90 -13.94 4.09
CA SER A 25 2.56 -13.38 3.88
C SER A 25 2.56 -12.34 2.77
N ARG A 26 3.60 -11.50 2.70
CA ARG A 26 3.77 -10.50 1.64
C ARG A 26 3.97 -11.16 0.28
N LYS A 27 4.85 -12.17 0.19
CA LYS A 27 5.07 -12.93 -1.05
C LYS A 27 3.79 -13.58 -1.56
N ARG A 28 2.96 -14.11 -0.65
CA ARG A 28 1.66 -14.68 -1.02
C ARG A 28 0.72 -13.62 -1.58
N ALA A 29 0.61 -12.45 -0.95
CA ALA A 29 -0.22 -11.35 -1.44
C ALA A 29 0.23 -10.86 -2.82
N ILE A 30 1.55 -10.70 -3.03
CA ILE A 30 2.12 -10.33 -4.33
C ILE A 30 1.74 -11.33 -5.43
N PHE A 31 1.87 -12.63 -5.14
CA PHE A 31 1.50 -13.67 -6.10
C PHE A 31 0.00 -13.64 -6.43
N GLN A 32 -0.87 -13.37 -5.45
CA GLN A 32 -2.30 -13.21 -5.71
C GLN A 32 -2.60 -11.98 -6.56
N MET A 33 -1.94 -10.85 -6.31
CA MET A 33 -2.09 -9.65 -7.14
C MET A 33 -1.70 -9.91 -8.60
N GLN A 34 -0.60 -10.64 -8.84
CA GLN A 34 -0.19 -11.02 -10.21
C GLN A 34 -1.26 -11.88 -10.89
N ARG A 35 -1.77 -12.90 -10.18
CA ARG A 35 -2.85 -13.75 -10.69
C ARG A 35 -4.13 -12.96 -10.99
N LEU A 36 -4.49 -11.99 -10.17
CA LEU A 36 -5.67 -11.15 -10.38
C LEU A 36 -5.50 -10.24 -11.60
N VAL A 37 -4.29 -9.72 -11.85
CA VAL A 37 -3.95 -8.98 -13.06
C VAL A 37 -4.11 -9.85 -14.31
N ASP A 38 -3.60 -11.08 -14.28
CA ASP A 38 -3.74 -12.03 -15.39
C ASP A 38 -5.22 -12.34 -15.67
N ASN A 39 -6.02 -12.52 -14.61
CA ASN A 39 -7.46 -12.72 -14.72
C ASN A 39 -8.16 -11.50 -15.33
N PHE A 40 -7.80 -10.28 -14.90
CA PHE A 40 -8.36 -9.04 -15.41
C PHE A 40 -8.08 -8.89 -16.92
N GLU A 41 -6.84 -9.16 -17.34
CA GLU A 41 -6.44 -9.15 -18.74
C GLU A 41 -7.19 -10.20 -19.57
N PHE A 42 -7.31 -11.43 -19.06
CA PHE A 42 -8.06 -12.49 -19.72
C PHE A 42 -9.53 -12.11 -19.91
N TYR A 43 -10.18 -11.50 -18.91
CA TYR A 43 -11.55 -11.02 -19.04
C TYR A 43 -11.69 -9.93 -20.10
N LEU A 44 -10.77 -8.97 -20.16
CA LEU A 44 -10.80 -7.91 -21.17
C LEU A 44 -10.64 -8.44 -22.59
N ILE A 45 -9.75 -9.42 -22.79
CA ILE A 45 -9.55 -10.04 -24.11
C ILE A 45 -10.81 -10.78 -24.58
N ASN A 46 -11.52 -11.43 -23.66
CA ASN A 46 -12.70 -12.22 -23.97
C ASN A 46 -13.99 -11.40 -24.12
N GLN A 47 -14.07 -10.22 -23.49
CA GLN A 47 -15.22 -9.33 -23.64
C GLN A 47 -15.03 -8.39 -24.84
N ARG A 48 -15.59 -8.78 -25.98
CA ARG A 48 -15.69 -7.92 -27.16
C ARG A 48 -16.48 -6.65 -26.82
N GLY A 49 -15.84 -5.49 -26.93
CA GLY A 49 -16.51 -4.18 -26.81
C GLY A 49 -16.08 -3.32 -25.61
N ILE A 50 -15.28 -3.84 -24.69
CA ILE A 50 -14.66 -3.02 -23.63
C ILE A 50 -13.35 -2.43 -24.18
N ASN A 51 -13.46 -1.37 -24.98
CA ASN A 51 -12.29 -0.65 -25.49
C ASN A 51 -12.39 0.81 -25.02
N LYS A 52 -12.13 1.00 -23.72
CA LYS A 52 -11.99 2.32 -23.10
C LYS A 52 -10.54 2.49 -22.69
N ASP A 53 -9.90 3.55 -23.17
CA ASP A 53 -8.51 3.87 -22.85
C ASP A 53 -8.28 3.95 -21.34
N GLU A 54 -9.30 4.37 -20.58
CA GLU A 54 -9.26 4.45 -19.12
C GLU A 54 -9.14 3.06 -18.45
N ILE A 55 -9.79 2.04 -18.99
CA ILE A 55 -9.73 0.67 -18.44
C ILE A 55 -8.37 0.03 -18.74
N PHE A 56 -7.79 0.30 -19.93
CA PHE A 56 -6.43 -0.13 -20.26
C PHE A 56 -5.38 0.58 -19.41
N GLN A 57 -5.57 1.87 -19.11
CA GLN A 57 -4.72 2.59 -18.16
C GLN A 57 -4.80 1.95 -16.77
N LEU A 58 -6.00 1.61 -16.29
CA LEU A 58 -6.18 0.92 -15.01
C LEU A 58 -5.43 -0.43 -14.98
N LEU A 59 -5.59 -1.28 -16.01
CA LEU A 59 -4.84 -2.54 -16.12
C LEU A 59 -3.33 -2.30 -16.14
N THR A 60 -2.86 -1.29 -16.86
CA THR A 60 -1.44 -0.94 -16.94
C THR A 60 -0.90 -0.57 -15.56
N THR A 61 -1.65 0.21 -14.79
CA THR A 61 -1.29 0.55 -13.42
C THR A 61 -1.25 -0.68 -12.53
N MET A 62 -2.27 -1.54 -12.59
CA MET A 62 -2.29 -2.80 -11.83
C MET A 62 -1.08 -3.70 -12.16
N LYS A 63 -0.72 -3.83 -13.44
CA LYS A 63 0.48 -4.56 -13.92
C LYS A 63 1.77 -3.98 -13.35
N ARG A 64 1.92 -2.66 -13.36
CA ARG A 64 3.13 -2.03 -12.85
C ARG A 64 3.26 -2.18 -11.33
N ILE A 65 2.15 -2.12 -10.59
CA ILE A 65 2.13 -2.36 -9.14
C ILE A 65 2.47 -3.81 -8.82
N SER A 66 1.88 -4.78 -9.53
CA SER A 66 2.16 -6.20 -9.31
C SER A 66 3.58 -6.61 -9.70
N ALA A 67 4.18 -5.91 -10.67
CA ALA A 67 5.59 -6.05 -11.05
C ALA A 67 6.55 -5.37 -10.05
N ASN A 68 6.14 -4.24 -9.47
CA ASN A 68 6.93 -3.45 -8.52
C ASN A 68 6.18 -3.26 -7.19
N PRO A 69 6.00 -4.33 -6.39
CA PRO A 69 5.23 -4.27 -5.15
C PRO A 69 5.88 -3.43 -4.04
N GLU A 70 7.12 -2.97 -4.25
CA GLU A 70 7.79 -1.96 -3.41
C GLU A 70 7.13 -0.59 -3.52
N SER A 71 6.47 -0.28 -4.65
CA SER A 71 5.69 0.96 -4.82
C SER A 71 4.58 1.11 -3.77
N LEU A 72 4.10 -0.01 -3.21
CA LEU A 72 3.12 -0.05 -2.14
C LEU A 72 3.73 0.14 -0.75
N ASP A 73 5.04 0.34 -0.64
CA ASP A 73 5.63 0.66 0.65
C ASP A 73 5.26 2.09 1.06
N ILE A 74 4.84 2.24 2.31
CA ILE A 74 4.25 3.49 2.82
C ILE A 74 5.17 4.70 2.63
N GLN A 75 6.49 4.51 2.71
CA GLN A 75 7.45 5.59 2.47
C GLN A 75 7.34 6.12 1.04
N ILE A 76 7.26 5.22 0.06
CA ILE A 76 7.12 5.54 -1.36
C ILE A 76 5.75 6.18 -1.60
N LEU A 77 4.68 5.60 -1.04
CA LEU A 77 3.32 6.16 -1.11
C LEU A 77 3.27 7.62 -0.61
N ILE A 78 3.85 7.90 0.56
CA ILE A 78 3.90 9.25 1.14
C ILE A 78 4.70 10.21 0.23
N MET A 79 5.85 9.77 -0.29
CA MET A 79 6.66 10.58 -1.20
C MET A 79 5.90 10.90 -2.48
N SER A 80 5.29 9.91 -3.12
CA SER A 80 4.55 10.06 -4.37
C SER A 80 3.30 10.91 -4.21
N LYS A 81 2.61 10.81 -3.08
CA LYS A 81 1.54 11.75 -2.73
C LYS A 81 2.03 13.19 -2.73
N LYS A 82 3.11 13.47 -1.98
CA LYS A 82 3.67 14.82 -1.82
C LYS A 82 4.18 15.40 -3.14
N VAL A 83 4.98 14.63 -3.88
CA VAL A 83 5.55 15.07 -5.16
C VAL A 83 4.47 15.65 -6.03
N ALA A 84 3.38 14.92 -6.14
CA ALA A 84 2.49 15.27 -7.20
C ALA A 84 1.30 16.13 -6.66
N GLU A 85 1.11 16.25 -5.33
CA GLU A 85 0.41 17.41 -4.73
C GLU A 85 1.10 18.71 -5.15
N VAL A 86 2.44 18.75 -5.13
CA VAL A 86 3.23 19.91 -5.59
C VAL A 86 3.05 20.15 -7.09
N GLU A 87 2.94 19.08 -7.90
CA GLU A 87 2.70 19.20 -9.35
C GLU A 87 1.24 19.50 -9.73
N GLY A 88 0.31 19.51 -8.79
CA GLY A 88 -1.11 19.78 -9.05
C GLY A 88 -1.85 18.66 -9.82
N ASN A 89 -1.21 17.51 -10.04
CA ASN A 89 -1.78 16.43 -10.86
C ASN A 89 -2.80 15.55 -10.10
N LEU A 90 -2.93 15.70 -8.78
CA LEU A 90 -3.60 14.70 -7.92
C LEU A 90 -5.10 14.61 -8.25
N SER A 91 -5.74 15.76 -8.45
CA SER A 91 -7.18 15.84 -8.74
C SER A 91 -7.53 15.29 -10.12
N ARG A 92 -6.63 15.38 -11.11
CA ARG A 92 -6.87 14.90 -12.47
C ARG A 92 -6.82 13.37 -12.52
N ASP A 93 -5.86 12.78 -11.83
CA ASP A 93 -5.62 11.34 -11.83
C ASP A 93 -6.74 10.59 -11.10
N LEU A 94 -7.26 11.15 -10.01
CA LEU A 94 -8.44 10.63 -9.29
C LEU A 94 -9.64 10.48 -10.22
N ILE A 95 -9.93 11.51 -11.01
CA ILE A 95 -11.05 11.50 -11.95
C ILE A 95 -10.88 10.41 -13.02
N LEU A 96 -9.66 10.13 -13.47
CA LEU A 96 -9.39 9.08 -14.47
C LEU A 96 -9.59 7.68 -13.89
N VAL A 97 -9.11 7.44 -12.67
CA VAL A 97 -9.31 6.17 -11.97
C VAL A 97 -10.80 5.94 -11.68
N ASP A 98 -11.51 6.95 -11.19
CA ASP A 98 -12.95 6.85 -10.91
C ASP A 98 -13.74 6.57 -12.20
N LYS A 99 -13.37 7.20 -13.32
CA LYS A 99 -13.98 6.90 -14.63
C LYS A 99 -13.70 5.47 -15.08
N ALA A 100 -12.50 4.95 -14.85
CA ALA A 100 -12.15 3.58 -15.19
C ALA A 100 -12.97 2.58 -14.35
N ILE A 101 -13.04 2.78 -13.03
CA ILE A 101 -13.78 1.94 -12.08
C ILE A 101 -15.28 1.93 -12.41
N ASN A 102 -15.87 3.11 -12.62
CA ASN A 102 -17.28 3.24 -13.01
C ASN A 102 -17.58 2.64 -14.39
N GLY A 103 -16.55 2.41 -15.21
CA GLY A 103 -16.65 1.76 -16.49
C GLY A 103 -16.56 0.23 -16.44
N LEU A 104 -16.26 -0.37 -15.29
CA LEU A 104 -16.15 -1.81 -15.11
C LEU A 104 -17.54 -2.46 -14.98
N ASN A 105 -17.66 -3.69 -15.48
CA ASN A 105 -18.78 -4.55 -15.14
C ASN A 105 -18.54 -5.22 -13.77
N ASP A 106 -19.55 -5.89 -13.23
CA ASP A 106 -19.49 -6.50 -11.90
C ASP A 106 -18.33 -7.51 -11.73
N ASP A 107 -18.02 -8.28 -12.79
CA ASP A 107 -16.94 -9.27 -12.77
C ASP A 107 -15.55 -8.61 -12.68
N LEU A 108 -15.29 -7.61 -13.52
CA LEU A 108 -14.04 -6.85 -13.51
C LEU A 108 -13.91 -6.01 -12.23
N LEU A 109 -15.01 -5.43 -11.76
CA LEU A 109 -15.06 -4.69 -10.50
C LEU A 109 -14.70 -5.60 -9.32
N LYS A 110 -15.18 -6.85 -9.31
CA LYS A 110 -14.80 -7.83 -8.31
C LYS A 110 -13.29 -8.15 -8.35
N ILE A 111 -12.74 -8.40 -9.53
CA ILE A 111 -11.29 -8.66 -9.68
C ILE A 111 -10.47 -7.45 -9.20
N TYR A 112 -10.92 -6.24 -9.53
CA TYR A 112 -10.30 -5.01 -9.06
C TYR A 112 -10.35 -4.87 -7.52
N ASN A 113 -11.50 -5.13 -6.89
CA ASN A 113 -11.63 -5.05 -5.44
C ASN A 113 -10.79 -6.11 -4.71
N ASP A 114 -10.72 -7.33 -5.26
CA ASP A 114 -9.85 -8.39 -4.75
C ASP A 114 -8.37 -7.98 -4.86
N PHE A 115 -7.98 -7.32 -5.96
CA PHE A 115 -6.63 -6.81 -6.15
C PHE A 115 -6.31 -5.72 -5.15
N ASN A 116 -7.24 -4.78 -4.94
CA ASN A 116 -7.07 -3.69 -3.98
C ASN A 116 -6.94 -4.21 -2.55
N THR A 117 -7.72 -5.24 -2.19
CA THR A 117 -7.62 -5.90 -0.88
C THR A 117 -6.23 -6.48 -0.62
N GLU A 118 -5.62 -7.13 -1.62
CA GLU A 118 -4.26 -7.64 -1.48
C GLU A 118 -3.22 -6.53 -1.46
N ALA A 119 -3.42 -5.44 -2.22
CA ALA A 119 -2.58 -4.26 -2.17
C ALA A 119 -2.58 -3.62 -0.76
N ASP A 120 -3.76 -3.41 -0.18
CA ASP A 120 -3.93 -2.89 1.19
C ASP A 120 -3.24 -3.79 2.22
N ARG A 121 -3.33 -5.10 2.02
CA ARG A 121 -2.63 -6.06 2.87
C ARG A 121 -1.11 -5.88 2.81
N ILE A 122 -0.55 -5.64 1.61
CA ILE A 122 0.88 -5.36 1.44
C ILE A 122 1.27 -4.03 2.09
N ILE A 123 0.44 -2.99 1.95
CA ILE A 123 0.62 -1.68 2.58
C ILE A 123 0.66 -1.84 4.10
N GLY A 124 -0.32 -2.55 4.67
CA GLY A 124 -0.39 -2.83 6.11
C GLY A 124 0.83 -3.61 6.61
N MET A 125 1.33 -4.59 5.84
CA MET A 125 2.57 -5.30 6.17
C MET A 125 3.81 -4.39 6.08
N SER A 126 3.77 -3.32 5.27
CA SER A 126 4.87 -2.35 5.15
C SER A 126 5.10 -1.57 6.45
N LEU A 127 4.06 -1.32 7.25
CA LEU A 127 4.16 -0.68 8.57
C LEU A 127 5.07 -1.44 9.55
N LEU A 128 5.17 -2.76 9.37
CA LEU A 128 5.91 -3.65 10.26
C LEU A 128 7.28 -4.01 9.70
N LYS A 129 7.65 -3.49 8.52
CA LYS A 129 9.01 -3.67 7.98
C LYS A 129 10.00 -2.96 8.90
N PRO A 130 11.14 -3.59 9.22
CA PRO A 130 12.22 -2.95 9.95
C PRO A 130 12.60 -1.60 9.34
N ASP A 131 12.69 -1.51 8.02
CA ASP A 131 13.05 -0.27 7.31
C ASP A 131 12.07 0.88 7.59
N PHE A 132 10.77 0.59 7.68
CA PHE A 132 9.75 1.58 8.07
C PHE A 132 9.84 1.94 9.55
N ILE A 133 10.05 0.95 10.41
CA ILE A 133 10.22 1.18 11.85
C ILE A 133 11.45 2.07 12.10
N PHE A 134 12.58 1.78 11.45
CA PHE A 134 13.80 2.61 11.52
C PHE A 134 13.58 4.00 10.93
N PHE A 135 12.77 4.15 9.88
CA PHE A 135 12.43 5.45 9.31
C PHE A 135 11.55 6.30 10.25
N ILE A 136 10.54 5.70 10.88
CA ILE A 136 9.58 6.44 11.71
C ILE A 136 10.09 6.69 13.14
N LEU A 137 10.98 5.84 13.66
CA LEU A 137 11.54 5.95 15.02
C LEU A 137 12.16 7.32 15.32
N PRO A 138 13.09 7.87 14.50
CA PRO A 138 13.65 9.20 14.71
C PRO A 138 12.59 10.32 14.67
N LEU A 139 11.57 10.18 13.83
CA LEU A 139 10.47 11.14 13.74
C LEU A 139 9.63 11.12 15.03
N LEU A 140 9.30 9.93 15.54
CA LEU A 140 8.59 9.78 16.81
C LEU A 140 9.43 10.29 18.00
N PHE A 141 10.72 9.95 18.04
CA PHE A 141 11.64 10.45 19.08
C PHE A 141 11.74 11.97 19.03
N SER A 142 11.95 12.57 17.86
CA SER A 142 12.06 14.02 17.73
C SER A 142 10.75 14.74 18.06
N ALA A 143 9.60 14.17 17.68
CA ALA A 143 8.28 14.71 18.03
C ALA A 143 8.01 14.64 19.54
N PHE A 144 8.37 13.52 20.18
CA PHE A 144 8.25 13.33 21.62
C PHE A 144 9.10 14.34 22.41
N PHE A 145 10.36 14.55 21.99
CA PHE A 145 11.26 15.51 22.64
C PHE A 145 10.94 16.98 22.33
N LYS A 146 10.42 17.32 21.13
CA LYS A 146 10.05 18.71 20.80
C LYS A 146 8.72 19.16 21.37
N TYR A 147 7.75 18.26 21.56
CA TYR A 147 6.35 18.65 21.80
C TYR A 147 5.63 17.90 22.94
N GLY A 148 6.33 17.04 23.71
CA GLY A 148 5.77 16.38 24.91
C GLY A 148 4.61 15.39 24.64
N THR A 149 3.87 15.01 25.69
CA THR A 149 2.84 13.95 25.69
C THR A 149 1.54 14.31 24.94
N GLU A 150 1.24 15.60 24.74
CA GLU A 150 0.04 16.05 24.02
C GLU A 150 0.04 15.66 22.52
N THR A 151 1.22 15.41 21.96
CA THR A 151 1.38 15.13 20.52
C THR A 151 1.11 13.67 20.15
N VAL A 152 1.27 12.73 21.08
CA VAL A 152 0.93 11.31 20.83
C VAL A 152 -0.57 11.16 20.56
N ALA A 153 -1.42 11.89 21.30
CA ALA A 153 -2.85 11.92 21.05
C ALA A 153 -3.19 12.55 19.70
N LYS A 154 -2.43 13.57 19.27
CA LYS A 154 -2.57 14.24 17.96
C LYS A 154 -2.11 13.35 16.81
N ALA A 155 -0.99 12.66 16.95
CA ALA A 155 -0.46 11.69 16.00
C ALA A 155 -1.35 10.45 15.89
N ILE A 156 -1.94 9.97 16.99
CA ILE A 156 -2.98 8.93 16.94
C ILE A 156 -4.23 9.43 16.21
N LYS A 157 -4.57 10.72 16.36
CA LYS A 157 -5.68 11.35 15.62
C LYS A 157 -5.38 11.49 14.12
N GLU A 158 -4.16 11.89 13.75
CA GLU A 158 -3.68 11.95 12.37
C GLU A 158 -3.53 10.55 11.76
N TYR A 159 -3.10 9.55 12.54
CA TYR A 159 -3.01 8.17 12.11
C TYR A 159 -4.41 7.56 11.91
N LYS A 160 -5.35 7.83 12.83
CA LYS A 160 -6.77 7.51 12.63
C LYS A 160 -7.36 8.25 11.44
N PHE A 161 -6.95 9.49 11.18
CA PHE A 161 -7.36 10.25 10.01
C PHE A 161 -6.79 9.65 8.72
N LEU A 162 -5.54 9.19 8.71
CA LEU A 162 -4.93 8.49 7.57
C LEU A 162 -5.64 7.17 7.28
N LEU A 163 -5.96 6.39 8.32
CA LEU A 163 -6.77 5.18 8.21
C LEU A 163 -8.22 5.46 7.78
N SER A 164 -8.81 6.58 8.21
CA SER A 164 -10.17 6.96 7.81
C SER A 164 -10.24 7.64 6.43
N ASN A 165 -9.09 8.01 5.87
CA ASN A 165 -8.93 8.52 4.50
C ASN A 165 -8.11 7.52 3.68
N ASP A 166 -8.30 6.21 3.94
CA ASP A 166 -7.65 5.10 3.23
C ASP A 166 -7.73 5.26 1.70
N GLU A 167 -8.86 5.79 1.20
CA GLU A 167 -9.06 6.15 -0.21
C GLU A 167 -7.90 7.01 -0.74
N ALA A 168 -7.55 8.11 -0.07
CA ALA A 168 -6.48 9.01 -0.52
C ALA A 168 -5.07 8.38 -0.51
N VAL A 169 -4.85 7.36 0.33
CA VAL A 169 -3.59 6.61 0.40
C VAL A 169 -3.54 5.56 -0.72
N ILE A 170 -4.64 4.83 -0.94
CA ILE A 170 -4.83 3.89 -2.06
C ILE A 170 -4.59 4.59 -3.40
N TYR A 171 -5.18 5.78 -3.58
CA TYR A 171 -5.00 6.57 -4.81
C TYR A 171 -3.58 7.12 -4.98
N SER A 172 -2.84 7.39 -3.88
CA SER A 172 -1.44 7.82 -3.97
C SER A 172 -0.48 6.70 -4.41
N GLY A 173 -0.81 5.44 -4.13
CA GLY A 173 -0.06 4.28 -4.63
C GLY A 173 -0.28 3.98 -6.09
N LEU A 174 -1.45 4.30 -6.61
CA LEU A 174 -1.72 4.27 -8.06
C LEU A 174 -0.89 5.33 -8.81
N ARG A 175 -0.50 6.40 -8.11
CA ARG A 175 0.23 7.55 -8.67
C ARG A 175 1.74 7.43 -8.71
N SER A 176 2.37 6.68 -7.80
CA SER A 176 3.84 6.49 -7.79
C SER A 176 4.40 5.84 -9.07
N VAL A 177 3.51 5.57 -10.04
CA VAL A 177 3.69 4.69 -11.17
C VAL A 177 3.17 5.33 -12.47
N CYS A 178 2.56 6.53 -12.42
CA CYS A 178 2.15 7.30 -13.60
C CYS A 178 3.29 8.20 -14.10
#